data_AF-A0A3E2CTC4-F1
#
_entry.id   AF-A0A3E2CTC4-F1
#
_cell.length_a   1.000
_cell.length_b   1.000
_cell.length_c   1.000
_cell.angle_alpha   90.00
_cell.angle_beta   90.00
_cell.angle_gamma   90.00
#
_symmetry.space_group_name_H-M   'P 1'
#
loop_
_entity.id
_entity.type
_entity.pdbx_description
1 polymer ?
#
loop_
_entity_poly.entity_id
_entity_poly.type
_entity_poly.pdbx_seq_one_letter_code
_entity_poly.pdbx_strand_id
1 'polypeptide(L)'
;MTSNYPYASMRNQFNLSACFIADPQACNNRPLTDIVDDALRAGATFIRLHCNNENAKEITTIARDIAQIIEDNNKCDSVTF
;
A
#
# COMPACT_ATOMS: atom_id res chain seq x y z
N MET A 1 8.45 -20.02 20.09
CA MET A 1 9.87 -19.98 19.65
C MET A 1 10.36 -18.56 19.82
N THR A 2 11.30 -18.31 20.72
CA THR A 2 11.92 -16.99 20.91
C THR A 2 13.03 -16.82 19.88
N SER A 3 12.87 -15.84 18.99
CA SER A 3 13.86 -15.51 17.96
C SER A 3 15.16 -15.02 18.60
N ASN A 4 16.29 -15.66 18.32
CA ASN A 4 17.65 -15.27 18.78
C ASN A 4 18.20 -14.01 18.07
N TYR A 5 17.32 -13.22 17.43
CA TYR A 5 17.72 -12.04 16.68
C TYR A 5 17.80 -10.83 17.63
N PRO A 6 18.91 -10.06 17.63
CA PRO A 6 19.15 -9.01 18.64
C PRO A 6 18.26 -7.76 18.47
N TYR A 7 17.45 -7.71 17.41
CA TYR A 7 16.55 -6.59 17.13
C TYR A 7 15.09 -7.01 17.29
N ALA A 8 14.27 -6.07 17.77
CA ALA A 8 12.82 -6.25 17.86
C ALA A 8 12.23 -6.60 16.49
N SER A 9 11.41 -7.64 16.44
CA SER A 9 10.75 -8.04 15.19
C SER A 9 9.49 -7.22 14.98
N MET A 10 9.41 -6.54 13.82
CA MET A 10 8.19 -5.84 13.38
C MET A 10 7.17 -6.79 12.72
N ARG A 11 7.45 -8.09 12.65
CA ARG A 11 6.60 -9.07 11.93
C ARG A 11 5.15 -9.11 12.46
N ASN A 12 4.95 -8.78 13.73
CA ASN A 12 3.62 -8.77 14.36
C ASN A 12 3.00 -7.36 14.41
N GLN A 13 3.65 -6.34 13.83
CA GLN A 13 3.14 -4.97 13.83
C GLN A 13 2.24 -4.67 12.63
N PHE A 14 2.43 -5.36 11.52
CA PHE A 14 1.69 -5.13 10.28
C PHE A 14 0.83 -6.33 9.91
N ASN A 15 -0.40 -6.06 9.48
CA ASN A 15 -1.26 -7.10 8.93
C ASN A 15 -0.99 -7.30 7.44
N LEU A 16 -0.21 -8.32 7.10
CA LEU A 16 0.15 -8.64 5.72
C LEU A 16 -0.78 -9.68 5.06
N SER A 17 -1.97 -9.96 5.65
CA SER A 17 -2.86 -11.03 5.18
C SER A 17 -3.50 -10.77 3.81
N ALA A 18 -3.73 -9.49 3.46
CA ALA A 18 -4.36 -9.09 2.20
C ALA A 18 -3.53 -7.99 1.52
N CYS A 19 -2.61 -8.41 0.66
CA CYS A 19 -1.72 -7.52 -0.09
C CYS A 19 -2.33 -7.15 -1.44
N PHE A 20 -2.53 -5.86 -1.68
CA PHE A 20 -2.91 -5.31 -2.98
C PHE A 20 -1.70 -4.67 -3.66
N ILE A 21 -1.41 -5.09 -4.90
CA ILE A 21 -0.32 -4.54 -5.70
C ILE A 21 -0.89 -3.42 -6.57
N ALA A 22 -0.55 -2.19 -6.23
CA ALA A 22 -0.91 -0.98 -6.94
C ALA A 22 0.04 -0.76 -8.12
N ASP A 23 -0.38 -1.21 -9.31
CA ASP A 23 0.36 -1.04 -10.57
C ASP A 23 -0.39 -0.04 -11.49
N PRO A 24 0.14 1.18 -11.71
CA PRO A 24 -0.48 2.16 -12.59
C PRO A 24 -0.76 1.63 -14.01
N GLN A 25 0.07 0.72 -14.53
CA GLN A 25 -0.05 0.20 -15.89
C GLN A 25 -1.18 -0.83 -16.01
N ALA A 26 -1.58 -1.47 -14.91
CA ALA A 26 -2.68 -2.44 -14.89
C ALA A 26 -4.07 -1.80 -14.78
N CYS A 27 -4.17 -0.48 -14.69
CA CYS A 27 -5.41 0.21 -14.32
C CYS A 27 -6.42 0.40 -15.47
N ASN A 28 -6.08 0.03 -16.72
CA ASN A 28 -7.00 0.02 -17.87
C ASN A 28 -7.92 1.26 -17.97
N ASN A 29 -7.34 2.46 -17.88
CA ASN A 29 -7.99 3.80 -17.92
C ASN A 29 -8.72 4.25 -16.65
N ARG A 30 -8.73 3.46 -15.56
CA ARG A 30 -9.17 3.96 -14.25
C ARG A 30 -8.01 4.67 -13.54
N PRO A 31 -8.28 5.73 -12.77
CA PRO A 31 -7.30 6.28 -11.85
C PRO A 31 -6.85 5.22 -10.83
N LEU A 32 -5.54 5.14 -10.56
CA LEU A 32 -5.02 4.22 -9.56
C LEU A 32 -5.61 4.49 -8.17
N THR A 33 -5.87 5.77 -7.85
CA THR A 33 -6.51 6.19 -6.59
C THR A 33 -7.87 5.52 -6.38
N ASP A 34 -8.70 5.43 -7.43
CA ASP A 34 -10.03 4.83 -7.35
C ASP A 34 -9.93 3.31 -7.13
N ILE A 35 -8.94 2.67 -7.75
CA ILE A 35 -8.71 1.23 -7.57
C ILE A 35 -8.19 0.93 -6.17
N VAL A 36 -7.28 1.77 -5.65
CA VAL A 36 -6.79 1.64 -4.27
C VAL A 36 -7.93 1.86 -3.29
N ASP A 37 -8.77 2.86 -3.51
CA ASP A 37 -9.97 3.14 -2.70
C ASP A 37 -10.93 1.93 -2.68
N ASP A 38 -11.18 1.30 -3.84
CA ASP A 38 -11.93 0.04 -3.93
C ASP A 38 -11.26 -1.09 -3.14
N ALA A 39 -9.93 -1.23 -3.24
CA ALA A 39 -9.18 -2.26 -2.52
C ALA A 39 -9.26 -2.08 -0.99
N LEU A 40 -9.20 -0.84 -0.51
CA LEU A 40 -9.38 -0.51 0.91
C LEU A 40 -10.78 -0.90 1.40
N ARG A 41 -11.83 -0.61 0.61
CA ARG A 41 -13.21 -1.01 0.92
C ARG A 41 -13.40 -2.52 0.88
N ALA A 42 -12.69 -3.22 -0.01
CA ALA A 42 -12.69 -4.67 -0.09
C ALA A 42 -11.88 -5.36 1.03
N GLY A 43 -11.19 -4.60 1.89
CA GLY A 43 -10.48 -5.12 3.04
C GLY A 43 -8.99 -5.41 2.83
N ALA A 44 -8.34 -4.76 1.86
CA ALA A 44 -6.89 -4.77 1.76
C ALA A 44 -6.25 -4.25 3.06
N THR A 45 -5.18 -4.91 3.51
CA THR A 45 -4.46 -4.59 4.76
C THR A 45 -3.02 -4.13 4.50
N PHE A 46 -2.53 -4.36 3.29
CA PHE A 46 -1.22 -3.90 2.84
C PHE A 46 -1.32 -3.47 1.38
N ILE A 47 -0.88 -2.25 1.07
CA ILE A 47 -0.78 -1.74 -0.31
C ILE A 47 0.70 -1.75 -0.69
N ARG A 48 1.02 -2.22 -1.89
CA ARG A 48 2.38 -2.18 -2.42
C ARG A 48 2.39 -1.46 -3.77
N LEU A 49 3.09 -0.33 -3.84
CA LEU A 49 3.32 0.35 -5.11
C LEU A 49 4.29 -0.46 -5.98
N HIS A 50 3.90 -0.67 -7.24
CA HIS A 50 4.71 -1.27 -8.28
C HIS A 50 4.81 -0.32 -9.47
N CYS A 51 6.03 0.13 -9.76
CA CYS A 51 6.34 1.03 -10.86
C CYS A 51 7.56 0.48 -11.60
N ASN A 52 7.48 0.35 -12.93
CA ASN A 52 8.57 -0.17 -13.76
C ASN A 52 9.13 0.87 -14.73
N ASN A 53 8.32 1.84 -15.13
CA ASN A 53 8.64 2.79 -16.20
C ASN A 53 8.58 4.25 -15.73
N GLU A 54 8.02 4.49 -14.55
CA GLU A 54 7.85 5.80 -13.94
C GLU A 54 9.18 6.32 -13.39
N ASN A 55 9.41 7.63 -13.50
CA ASN A 55 10.58 8.25 -12.89
C ASN A 55 10.39 8.50 -11.38
N ALA A 56 11.47 8.82 -10.67
CA ALA A 56 11.42 9.01 -9.21
C ALA A 56 10.42 10.09 -8.74
N LYS A 57 10.19 11.14 -9.54
CA LYS A 57 9.21 12.19 -9.22
C LYS A 57 7.78 11.68 -9.38
N GLU A 58 7.52 10.90 -10.42
CA GLU A 58 6.23 10.24 -10.63
C GLU A 58 5.95 9.22 -9.52
N ILE A 59 6.92 8.37 -9.19
CA ILE A 59 6.79 7.37 -8.11
C ILE A 59 6.45 8.05 -6.78
N THR A 60 7.15 9.13 -6.42
CA THR A 60 6.88 9.84 -5.16
C THR A 60 5.54 10.58 -5.17
N THR A 61 5.10 11.06 -6.34
CA THR A 61 3.76 11.66 -6.50
C THR A 61 2.67 10.60 -6.30
N ILE A 62 2.79 9.45 -6.96
CA ILE A 62 1.84 8.34 -6.84
C ILE A 62 1.80 7.82 -5.39
N ALA A 63 2.97 7.67 -4.76
CA ALA A 63 3.04 7.22 -3.37
C ALA A 63 2.32 8.19 -2.41
N ARG A 64 2.49 9.50 -2.62
CA ARG A 64 1.76 10.51 -1.83
C ARG A 64 0.26 10.41 -2.07
N ASP A 65 -0.18 10.23 -3.32
CA ASP A 65 -1.60 10.15 -3.64
C ASP A 65 -2.24 8.89 -3.02
N ILE A 66 -1.53 7.75 -3.00
CA ILE A 66 -1.97 6.52 -2.29
C ILE A 66 -2.06 6.77 -0.79
N ALA A 67 -1.05 7.42 -0.18
CA ALA A 67 -1.06 7.72 1.24
C ALA A 67 -2.25 8.62 1.62
N GLN A 68 -2.59 9.60 0.78
CA GLN A 68 -3.76 10.45 0.99
C GLN A 68 -5.06 9.64 0.93
N ILE A 69 -5.22 8.73 -0.03
CA ILE A 69 -6.42 7.89 -0.12
C ILE A 69 -6.58 6.98 1.12
N ILE A 70 -5.48 6.47 1.67
CA ILE A 70 -5.50 5.69 2.93
C ILE A 70 -5.97 6.57 4.10
N GLU A 71 -5.48 7.81 4.17
CA GLU A 71 -5.89 8.80 5.17
C GLU A 71 -7.37 9.18 5.04
N ASP A 72 -7.82 9.49 3.82
CA ASP A 72 -9.21 9.88 3.51
C ASP A 72 -10.20 8.75 3.87
N ASN A 73 -9.76 7.49 3.82
CA ASN A 73 -10.53 6.32 4.25
C ASN A 73 -10.45 6.03 5.76
N ASN A 74 -9.74 6.84 6.54
CA ASN A 74 -9.46 6.63 7.97
C ASN A 74 -8.77 5.28 8.25
N LYS A 75 -7.82 4.88 7.39
CA LYS A 75 -7.17 3.56 7.44
C LYS A 75 -5.69 3.58 7.86
N CYS A 76 -5.12 4.75 8.20
CA CYS A 76 -3.70 4.92 8.56
C CYS A 76 -3.18 3.94 9.61
N ASP A 77 -3.98 3.59 10.62
CA ASP A 77 -3.57 2.68 11.71
C ASP A 77 -3.73 1.18 11.36
N SER A 78 -4.39 0.88 10.23
CA SER A 78 -4.84 -0.48 9.89
C SER A 78 -4.30 -1.00 8.55
N VAL A 79 -3.89 -0.10 7.67
CA VAL A 79 -3.35 -0.43 6.35
C VAL A 79 -1.91 0.05 6.28
N THR A 80 -1.02 -0.86 5.92
CA THR A 80 0.40 -0.55 5.69
C THR A 80 0.60 -0.20 4.22
N PHE A 81 1.51 0.73 3.92
CA PHE A 81 1.92 1.11 2.57
C PHE A 81 3.44 1.30 2.52
#